data_AF-A0A518FQ05-F1
#
_entry.id   AF-A0A518FQ05-F1
#
_cell.length_a   1.000
_cell.length_b   1.000
_cell.length_c   1.000
_cell.angle_alpha   90.00
_cell.angle_beta   90.00
_cell.angle_gamma   90.00
#
_symmetry.space_group_name_H-M   'P 1'
#
loop_
_entity.id
_entity.type
_entity.pdbx_description
1 polymer ?
#
loop_
_entity_poly.entity_id
_entity_poly.type
_entity_poly.pdbx_seq_one_letter_code
_entity_poly.pdbx_strand_id
1 'polypeptide(L)'
;MMEHKAFIFDDEAFERELLPVLEKALITDDCSELISFILKNRVALTDPYEGEPLPDDWEGMLETLDPHQYGDFALTKYYDPQSDIGLGTAWQSIQELIPENGEISPIMGTIVGTWENSFDPGKIGSYFQGKQQVQTSLAVLQKFAKRNPSAPIGESINMLELAVQAHQGLYVTF
;
A
#
# COMPACT_ATOMS: atom_id res chain seq x y z
N MET A 1 -2.68 6.69 18.18
CA MET A 1 -3.40 7.30 17.04
C MET A 1 -2.91 6.58 15.82
N MET A 2 -3.77 6.25 14.87
CA MET A 2 -3.38 5.49 13.68
C MET A 2 -2.61 6.42 12.74
N GLU A 3 -1.39 6.06 12.35
CA GLU A 3 -0.53 6.87 11.48
C GLU A 3 -0.73 6.42 10.04
N HIS A 4 -0.97 7.32 9.11
CA HIS A 4 -1.06 6.95 7.71
C HIS A 4 0.34 6.88 7.10
N LYS A 5 0.71 5.68 6.65
CA LYS A 5 1.94 5.43 5.90
C LYS A 5 1.62 5.29 4.42
N ALA A 6 2.50 5.81 3.58
CA ALA A 6 2.39 5.61 2.15
C ALA A 6 3.76 5.45 1.51
N PHE A 7 3.84 4.58 0.51
CA PHE A 7 5.08 4.25 -0.15
C PHE A 7 4.90 4.29 -1.66
N ILE A 8 5.91 4.81 -2.36
CA ILE A 8 6.02 4.67 -3.80
C ILE A 8 6.06 3.18 -4.13
N PHE A 9 5.19 2.75 -5.04
CA PHE A 9 4.90 1.34 -5.24
C PHE A 9 4.99 0.95 -6.72
N ASP A 10 5.77 -0.09 -7.04
CA ASP A 10 5.81 -0.69 -8.38
C ASP A 10 4.55 -1.53 -8.64
N ASP A 11 3.46 -0.83 -8.93
CA ASP A 11 2.13 -1.38 -9.18
C ASP A 11 2.13 -2.38 -10.35
N GLU A 12 2.82 -2.07 -11.45
CA GLU A 12 2.86 -2.95 -12.62
C GLU A 12 3.59 -4.26 -12.35
N ALA A 13 4.71 -4.24 -11.61
CA ALA A 13 5.39 -5.47 -11.23
C ALA A 13 4.58 -6.27 -10.23
N PHE A 14 3.97 -5.60 -9.24
CA PHE A 14 3.09 -6.23 -8.27
C PHE A 14 1.91 -6.95 -8.92
N GLU A 15 1.17 -6.25 -9.79
CA GLU A 15 0.00 -6.79 -10.50
C GLU A 15 0.35 -8.01 -11.35
N ARG A 16 1.53 -7.99 -11.98
CA ARG A 16 1.99 -9.08 -12.85
C ARG A 16 2.49 -10.29 -12.08
N GLU A 17 3.12 -10.08 -10.92
CA GLU A 17 3.92 -11.10 -10.26
C GLU A 17 3.31 -11.62 -8.96
N LEU A 18 2.98 -10.73 -8.01
CA LEU A 18 2.51 -11.12 -6.68
C LEU A 18 0.99 -11.13 -6.55
N LEU A 19 0.29 -10.18 -7.17
CA LEU A 19 -1.16 -10.03 -7.00
C LEU A 19 -1.95 -11.33 -7.25
N PRO A 20 -1.73 -12.08 -8.35
CA PRO A 20 -2.49 -13.32 -8.60
C PRO A 20 -2.22 -14.41 -7.56
N VAL A 21 -0.98 -14.45 -7.04
CA VAL A 21 -0.55 -15.41 -6.01
C VAL A 21 -1.19 -15.04 -4.67
N LEU A 22 -1.17 -13.75 -4.34
CA LEU A 22 -1.73 -13.22 -3.09
C LEU A 22 -3.25 -13.40 -3.04
N GLU A 23 -3.98 -13.03 -4.10
CA GLU A 23 -5.44 -13.21 -4.15
C GLU A 23 -5.85 -14.68 -4.02
N LYS A 24 -5.11 -15.58 -4.67
CA LYS A 24 -5.35 -17.02 -4.54
C LYS A 24 -5.15 -17.49 -3.10
N ALA A 25 -4.07 -17.08 -2.45
CA ALA A 25 -3.79 -17.43 -1.06
C ALA A 25 -4.86 -16.89 -0.12
N LEU A 26 -5.32 -15.64 -0.30
CA LEU A 26 -6.39 -15.04 0.50
C LEU A 26 -7.72 -15.79 0.39
N ILE A 27 -8.02 -16.37 -0.78
CA ILE A 27 -9.26 -17.13 -1.00
C ILE A 27 -9.16 -18.56 -0.44
N THR A 28 -8.00 -19.18 -0.53
CA THR A 28 -7.82 -20.63 -0.28
C THR A 28 -7.15 -20.96 1.05
N ASP A 29 -6.54 -19.96 1.69
CA ASP A 29 -5.66 -20.09 2.84
C ASP A 29 -4.38 -20.93 2.56
N ASP A 30 -4.13 -21.29 1.29
CA ASP A 30 -2.93 -22.02 0.87
C ASP A 30 -1.79 -21.05 0.54
N CYS A 31 -0.79 -21.02 1.42
CA CYS A 31 0.38 -20.14 1.31
C CYS A 31 1.53 -20.73 0.48
N SER A 32 1.41 -21.94 -0.07
CA SER A 32 2.53 -22.65 -0.72
C SER A 32 3.18 -21.85 -1.85
N GLU A 33 2.37 -21.17 -2.66
CA GLU A 33 2.87 -20.32 -3.76
C GLU A 33 3.46 -18.99 -3.26
N LEU A 34 2.92 -18.39 -2.19
CA LEU A 34 3.50 -17.20 -1.55
C LEU A 34 4.87 -17.53 -0.94
N ILE A 35 4.98 -18.65 -0.21
CA ILE A 35 6.26 -19.12 0.35
C ILE A 35 7.27 -19.36 -0.76
N SER A 36 6.86 -20.03 -1.85
CA SER A 36 7.72 -20.24 -3.02
C SER A 36 8.16 -18.94 -3.67
N PHE A 37 7.27 -17.94 -3.73
CA PHE A 37 7.58 -16.60 -4.22
C PHE A 37 8.63 -15.93 -3.33
N ILE A 38 8.46 -15.96 -2.01
CA ILE A 38 9.40 -15.38 -1.04
C ILE A 38 10.78 -16.02 -1.18
N LEU A 39 10.86 -17.35 -1.15
CA LEU A 39 12.14 -18.07 -1.26
C LEU A 39 12.87 -17.74 -2.56
N LYS A 40 12.14 -17.63 -3.68
CA LYS A 40 12.70 -17.28 -4.98
C LYS A 40 13.23 -15.84 -5.04
N ASN A 41 12.56 -14.91 -4.35
CA ASN A 41 12.87 -13.48 -4.42
C ASN A 41 13.61 -12.96 -3.18
N ARG A 42 13.96 -13.82 -2.22
CA ARG A 42 14.42 -13.46 -0.88
C ARG A 42 15.49 -12.36 -0.83
N VAL A 43 16.44 -12.39 -1.76
CA VAL A 43 17.54 -11.39 -1.83
C VAL A 43 17.04 -9.97 -2.12
N ALA A 44 15.89 -9.84 -2.76
CA ALA A 44 15.24 -8.58 -3.09
C ALA A 44 14.13 -8.19 -2.10
N LEU A 45 13.93 -8.97 -1.04
CA LEU A 45 12.94 -8.68 0.00
C LEU A 45 13.62 -8.08 1.23
N THR A 46 12.87 -7.27 1.95
CA THR A 46 13.27 -6.71 3.22
C THR A 46 12.28 -7.09 4.32
N ASP A 47 12.67 -6.85 5.56
CA ASP A 47 11.75 -6.80 6.69
C ASP A 47 10.73 -5.67 6.45
N PRO A 48 9.40 -5.95 6.47
CA PRO A 48 8.39 -4.92 6.30
C PRO A 48 8.35 -3.88 7.44
N TYR A 49 8.92 -4.20 8.60
CA TYR A 49 8.91 -3.32 9.78
C TYR A 49 10.15 -2.42 9.86
N GLU A 50 11.32 -2.97 9.55
CA GLU A 50 12.61 -2.27 9.69
C GLU A 50 13.23 -1.86 8.34
N GLY A 51 12.79 -2.47 7.23
CA GLY A 51 13.36 -2.26 5.91
C GLY A 51 14.75 -2.90 5.71
N GLU A 52 15.24 -3.66 6.68
CA GLU A 52 16.52 -4.36 6.61
C GLU A 52 16.45 -5.61 5.72
N PRO A 53 17.55 -6.06 5.11
CA PRO A 53 17.58 -7.28 4.31
C PRO A 53 17.05 -8.50 5.05
N LEU A 54 16.28 -9.33 4.35
CA LEU A 54 15.60 -10.46 4.98
C LEU A 54 16.59 -11.58 5.43
N PRO A 55 16.64 -11.96 6.73
CA PRO A 55 17.62 -12.92 7.24
C PRO A 55 17.35 -14.35 6.75
N ASP A 56 18.30 -15.27 7.00
CA ASP A 56 18.19 -16.68 6.57
C ASP A 56 17.03 -17.40 7.23
N ASP A 57 16.74 -17.04 8.48
CA ASP A 57 15.69 -17.58 9.34
C ASP A 57 14.44 -16.69 9.38
N TRP A 58 14.16 -15.94 8.31
CA TRP A 58 13.05 -15.00 8.23
C TRP A 58 11.67 -15.56 8.60
N GLU A 59 11.42 -16.86 8.35
CA GLU A 59 10.16 -17.51 8.77
C GLU A 59 9.97 -17.47 10.30
N GLY A 60 11.06 -17.39 11.07
CA GLY A 60 11.02 -17.22 12.52
C GLY A 60 10.51 -15.85 12.98
N MET A 61 10.40 -14.88 12.06
CA MET A 61 9.80 -13.57 12.31
C MET A 61 8.26 -13.60 12.19
N LEU A 62 7.70 -14.67 11.63
CA LEU A 62 6.25 -14.80 11.44
C LEU A 62 5.57 -15.23 12.74
N GLU A 63 4.37 -14.70 12.96
CA GLU A 63 3.53 -14.97 14.13
C GLU A 63 2.31 -15.83 13.76
N THR A 64 1.68 -15.56 12.61
CA THR A 64 0.39 -16.16 12.24
C THR A 64 0.47 -17.14 11.07
N LEU A 65 1.60 -17.17 10.34
CA LEU A 65 1.83 -18.07 9.19
C LEU A 65 0.65 -18.06 8.19
N ASP A 66 0.02 -16.90 8.00
CA ASP A 66 -1.17 -16.72 7.17
C ASP A 66 -0.85 -15.94 5.88
N PRO A 67 -1.77 -15.90 4.89
CA PRO A 67 -1.56 -15.18 3.64
C PRO A 67 -1.26 -13.69 3.82
N HIS A 68 -1.72 -13.08 4.92
CA HIS A 68 -1.50 -11.67 5.19
C HIS A 68 -0.05 -11.43 5.57
N GLN A 69 0.51 -12.21 6.49
CA GLN A 69 1.87 -12.03 6.95
C GLN A 69 2.88 -12.44 5.87
N TYR A 70 2.65 -13.54 5.15
CA TYR A 70 3.50 -13.86 4.00
C TYR A 70 3.41 -12.80 2.90
N GLY A 71 2.19 -12.29 2.65
CA GLY A 71 1.97 -11.21 1.70
C GLY A 71 2.74 -9.95 2.07
N ASP A 72 2.78 -9.59 3.36
CA ASP A 72 3.49 -8.41 3.88
C ASP A 72 4.99 -8.45 3.52
N PHE A 73 5.64 -9.57 3.81
CA PHE A 73 7.05 -9.79 3.47
C PHE A 73 7.27 -9.79 1.95
N ALA A 74 6.40 -10.45 1.18
CA ALA A 74 6.52 -10.48 -0.27
C ALA A 74 6.32 -9.11 -0.92
N LEU A 75 5.52 -8.24 -0.29
CA LEU A 75 5.17 -6.92 -0.80
C LEU A 75 6.37 -5.96 -0.81
N THR A 76 7.33 -6.14 0.11
CA THR A 76 8.56 -5.33 0.20
C THR A 76 9.44 -5.39 -1.05
N LYS A 77 9.17 -6.33 -1.96
CA LYS A 77 9.79 -6.32 -3.30
C LYS A 77 9.46 -5.04 -4.10
N TYR A 78 8.30 -4.44 -3.83
CA TYR A 78 7.69 -3.42 -4.69
C TYR A 78 7.67 -2.02 -4.07
N TYR A 79 8.10 -1.88 -2.82
CA TYR A 79 8.27 -0.61 -2.15
C TYR A 79 9.43 -0.69 -1.15
N ASP A 80 9.94 0.47 -0.75
CA ASP A 80 10.96 0.57 0.30
C ASP A 80 10.29 0.93 1.64
N PRO A 81 10.29 0.03 2.65
CA PRO A 81 9.69 0.32 3.96
C PRO A 81 10.30 1.51 4.70
N GLN A 82 11.52 1.94 4.36
CA GLN A 82 12.17 3.09 4.96
C GLN A 82 11.78 4.43 4.31
N SER A 83 11.07 4.38 3.18
CA SER A 83 10.72 5.55 2.36
C SER A 83 9.25 5.96 2.52
N ASP A 84 8.80 6.11 3.76
CA ASP A 84 7.44 6.60 4.07
C ASP A 84 7.25 8.06 3.63
N ILE A 85 6.22 8.29 2.84
CA ILE A 85 5.75 9.60 2.34
C ILE A 85 4.31 9.89 2.75
N GLY A 86 3.78 9.12 3.71
CA GLY A 86 2.43 9.20 4.23
C GLY A 86 2.14 10.49 4.98
N LEU A 87 0.87 10.63 5.37
CA LEU A 87 0.34 11.83 6.01
C LEU A 87 0.46 11.78 7.54
N GLY A 88 1.11 10.75 8.09
CA GLY A 88 1.29 10.58 9.54
C GLY A 88 -0.05 10.68 10.26
N THR A 89 -0.14 11.43 11.34
CA THR A 89 -1.41 11.63 12.09
C THR A 89 -2.38 12.63 11.45
N ALA A 90 -1.97 13.38 10.43
CA ALA A 90 -2.80 14.43 9.81
C ALA A 90 -3.90 13.86 8.89
N TRP A 91 -3.77 12.59 8.49
CA TRP A 91 -4.62 11.95 7.48
C TRP A 91 -6.12 12.02 7.80
N GLN A 92 -6.51 11.80 9.05
CA GLN A 92 -7.93 11.75 9.44
C GLN A 92 -8.60 13.10 9.17
N SER A 93 -7.95 14.18 9.61
CA SER A 93 -8.45 15.53 9.40
C SER A 93 -8.49 15.90 7.92
N ILE A 94 -7.58 15.38 7.09
CA ILE A 94 -7.60 15.62 5.64
C ILE A 94 -8.73 14.82 4.98
N GLN A 95 -8.91 13.55 5.33
CA GLN A 95 -9.95 12.70 4.77
C GLN A 95 -11.36 13.24 5.05
N GLU A 96 -11.61 13.74 6.27
CA GLU A 96 -12.90 14.35 6.64
C GLU A 96 -13.26 15.60 5.80
N LEU A 97 -12.27 16.27 5.21
CA LEU A 97 -12.50 17.46 4.37
C LEU A 97 -12.93 17.08 2.94
N ILE A 98 -12.60 15.89 2.47
CA ILE A 98 -12.82 15.47 1.09
C ILE A 98 -14.14 14.70 1.05
N PRO A 99 -15.18 15.23 0.37
CA PRO A 99 -16.48 14.57 0.34
C PRO A 99 -16.41 13.21 -0.34
N GLU A 100 -16.94 12.18 0.33
CA GLU A 100 -17.14 10.84 -0.23
C GLU A 100 -18.25 10.87 -1.28
N ASN A 101 -17.88 11.00 -2.56
CA ASN A 101 -18.85 11.02 -3.66
C ASN A 101 -19.15 9.61 -4.22
N GLY A 102 -18.90 8.55 -3.44
CA GLY A 102 -18.91 7.15 -3.91
C GLY A 102 -17.75 6.81 -4.86
N GLU A 103 -16.81 7.73 -5.06
CA GLU A 103 -15.54 7.51 -5.76
C GLU A 103 -14.51 6.90 -4.80
N ILE A 104 -13.53 6.20 -5.35
CA ILE A 104 -12.40 5.66 -4.58
C ILE A 104 -11.70 6.81 -3.85
N SER A 105 -11.42 6.63 -2.55
CA SER A 105 -10.74 7.66 -1.74
C SER A 105 -9.43 8.08 -2.40
N PRO A 106 -9.21 9.38 -2.67
CA PRO A 106 -7.98 9.85 -3.31
C PRO A 106 -6.75 9.72 -2.40
N ILE A 107 -6.97 9.51 -1.10
CA ILE A 107 -5.91 9.29 -0.12
C ILE A 107 -5.58 7.80 -0.01
N MET A 108 -6.60 6.94 0.06
CA MET A 108 -6.40 5.52 0.36
C MET A 108 -6.17 4.70 -0.91
N GLY A 109 -7.06 4.79 -1.90
CA GLY A 109 -7.10 3.87 -3.02
C GLY A 109 -8.05 2.68 -2.81
N THR A 110 -7.71 1.54 -3.41
CA THR A 110 -8.54 0.32 -3.42
C THR A 110 -7.91 -0.80 -2.60
N ILE A 111 -8.74 -1.71 -2.08
CA ILE A 111 -8.28 -2.95 -1.46
C ILE A 111 -7.81 -3.96 -2.53
N VAL A 112 -6.96 -4.90 -2.12
CA VAL A 112 -6.67 -6.14 -2.85
C VAL A 112 -7.53 -7.27 -2.28
N GLY A 113 -8.10 -8.10 -3.16
CA GLY A 113 -9.06 -9.13 -2.78
C GLY A 113 -10.51 -8.62 -2.68
N THR A 114 -11.38 -9.43 -2.07
CA THR A 114 -12.79 -9.08 -1.86
C THR A 114 -12.99 -8.45 -0.49
N TRP A 115 -14.17 -7.87 -0.22
CA TRP A 115 -14.49 -7.38 1.13
C TRP A 115 -14.37 -8.46 2.21
N GLU A 116 -14.69 -9.72 1.87
CA GLU A 116 -14.63 -10.85 2.81
C GLU A 116 -13.21 -11.41 2.97
N ASN A 117 -12.37 -11.34 1.93
CA ASN A 117 -11.00 -11.86 1.90
C ASN A 117 -10.02 -10.77 1.45
N SER A 118 -10.05 -9.63 2.12
CA SER A 118 -9.19 -8.49 1.76
C SER A 118 -7.79 -8.69 2.31
N PHE A 119 -6.78 -8.27 1.55
CA PHE A 119 -5.42 -8.21 2.05
C PHE A 119 -5.31 -7.14 3.13
N ASP A 120 -4.87 -7.55 4.31
CA ASP A 120 -4.77 -6.68 5.49
C ASP A 120 -3.67 -7.21 6.44
N PRO A 121 -2.38 -6.92 6.15
CA PRO A 121 -1.25 -7.41 6.93
C PRO A 121 -1.25 -6.88 8.37
N GLY A 122 -1.55 -5.59 8.56
CA GLY A 122 -1.62 -4.94 9.87
C GLY A 122 -2.95 -5.09 10.61
N LYS A 123 -3.97 -5.72 10.00
CA LYS A 123 -5.35 -5.82 10.52
C LYS A 123 -6.03 -4.47 10.76
N ILE A 124 -5.55 -3.44 10.06
CA ILE A 124 -5.96 -2.03 10.20
C ILE A 124 -6.15 -1.34 8.85
N GLY A 125 -6.00 -2.07 7.74
CA GLY A 125 -6.22 -1.57 6.39
C GLY A 125 -4.94 -1.57 5.54
N SER A 126 -5.13 -1.93 4.27
CA SER A 126 -4.09 -1.91 3.24
C SER A 126 -4.75 -1.55 1.91
N TYR A 127 -4.22 -0.51 1.28
CA TYR A 127 -4.81 0.08 0.08
C TYR A 127 -3.75 0.35 -0.98
N PHE A 128 -4.18 0.32 -2.23
CA PHE A 128 -3.31 0.43 -3.40
C PHE A 128 -3.89 1.43 -4.38
N GLN A 129 -3.00 2.19 -5.01
CA GLN A 129 -3.34 3.03 -6.15
C GLN A 129 -2.38 2.73 -7.29
N GLY A 130 -2.93 2.26 -8.43
CA GLY A 130 -2.14 2.18 -9.65
C GLY A 130 -1.81 3.56 -10.22
N LYS A 131 -0.85 3.65 -11.14
CA LYS A 131 -0.38 4.94 -11.72
C LYS A 131 -1.49 5.86 -12.22
N GLN A 132 -2.46 5.28 -12.95
CA GLN A 132 -3.58 6.04 -13.50
C GLN A 132 -4.52 6.55 -12.39
N GLN A 133 -4.65 5.78 -11.31
CA GLN A 133 -5.45 6.15 -10.16
C GLN A 133 -4.80 7.28 -9.38
N VAL A 134 -3.48 7.22 -9.12
CA VAL A 134 -2.73 8.31 -8.49
C VAL A 134 -2.93 9.63 -9.26
N GLN A 135 -2.83 9.61 -10.60
CA GLN A 135 -3.08 10.80 -11.44
C GLN A 135 -4.51 11.34 -11.28
N THR A 136 -5.49 10.44 -11.21
CA THR A 136 -6.90 10.80 -11.03
C THR A 136 -7.13 11.41 -9.65
N SER A 137 -6.61 10.76 -8.60
CA SER A 137 -6.63 11.25 -7.22
C SER A 137 -5.99 12.63 -7.10
N LEU A 138 -4.84 12.85 -7.76
CA LEU A 138 -4.15 14.14 -7.76
C LEU A 138 -5.00 15.23 -8.40
N ALA A 139 -5.62 14.94 -9.55
CA ALA A 139 -6.50 15.88 -10.23
C ALA A 139 -7.73 16.26 -9.36
N VAL A 140 -8.29 15.29 -8.62
CA VAL A 140 -9.38 15.51 -7.67
C VAL A 140 -8.93 16.46 -6.55
N LEU A 141 -7.79 16.19 -5.90
CA LEU A 141 -7.28 17.03 -4.81
C LEU A 141 -6.90 18.44 -5.28
N GLN A 142 -6.25 18.57 -6.43
CA GLN A 142 -5.92 19.89 -7.00
C GLN A 142 -7.18 20.70 -7.33
N LYS A 143 -8.25 20.05 -7.83
CA LYS A 143 -9.54 20.71 -8.08
C LYS A 143 -10.21 21.12 -6.77
N PHE A 144 -10.13 20.28 -5.73
CA PHE A 144 -10.62 20.61 -4.40
C PHE A 144 -9.86 21.82 -3.80
N ALA A 145 -8.52 21.83 -3.86
CA ALA A 145 -7.68 22.93 -3.37
C ALA A 145 -8.05 24.27 -4.03
N LYS A 146 -8.29 24.27 -5.34
CA LYS A 146 -8.72 25.48 -6.08
C LYS A 146 -10.05 26.03 -5.58
N ARG A 147 -10.97 25.17 -5.12
CA ARG A 147 -12.27 25.56 -4.57
C ARG A 147 -12.21 25.92 -3.10
N ASN A 148 -11.24 25.36 -2.37
CA ASN A 148 -11.05 25.53 -0.94
C ASN A 148 -9.60 25.94 -0.62
N PRO A 149 -9.17 27.18 -0.93
CA PRO A 149 -7.75 27.58 -0.85
C PRO A 149 -7.15 27.53 0.56
N SER A 150 -7.97 27.52 1.61
CA SER A 150 -7.54 27.42 3.01
C SER A 150 -7.51 25.99 3.55
N ALA A 151 -7.89 24.98 2.76
CA ALA A 151 -7.90 23.60 3.20
C ALA A 151 -6.46 23.06 3.33
N PRO A 152 -6.10 22.42 4.46
CA PRO A 152 -4.76 21.91 4.71
C PRO A 152 -4.48 20.58 3.98
N ILE A 153 -4.65 20.54 2.66
CA ILE A 153 -4.49 19.31 1.85
C ILE A 153 -3.17 19.28 1.06
N GLY A 154 -2.26 20.22 1.34
CA GLY A 154 -0.99 20.38 0.61
C GLY A 154 -0.10 19.14 0.71
N GLU A 155 -0.05 18.49 1.86
CA GLU A 155 0.73 17.27 2.07
C GLU A 155 0.20 16.10 1.24
N SER A 156 -1.13 15.96 1.13
CA SER A 156 -1.77 14.93 0.29
C SER A 156 -1.52 15.16 -1.20
N ILE A 157 -1.51 16.42 -1.64
CA ILE A 157 -1.12 16.75 -3.01
C ILE A 157 0.35 16.38 -3.25
N ASN A 158 1.25 16.76 -2.33
CA ASN A 158 2.67 16.45 -2.45
C ASN A 158 2.94 14.94 -2.49
N MET A 159 2.28 14.15 -1.64
CA MET A 159 2.38 12.69 -1.64
C MET A 159 2.02 12.08 -3.00
N LEU A 160 0.89 12.50 -3.59
CA LEU A 160 0.47 12.03 -4.92
C LEU A 160 1.40 12.54 -6.03
N GLU A 161 1.92 13.75 -5.92
CA GLU A 161 2.88 14.32 -6.88
C GLU A 161 4.19 13.52 -6.91
N LEU A 162 4.69 13.06 -5.76
CA LEU A 162 5.88 12.19 -5.69
C LEU A 162 5.67 10.89 -6.48
N ALA A 163 4.51 10.24 -6.35
CA ALA A 163 4.18 9.04 -7.11
C ALA A 163 4.00 9.30 -8.61
N VAL A 164 3.37 10.42 -8.99
CA VAL A 164 3.28 10.83 -10.41
C VAL A 164 4.67 11.08 -11.01
N GLN A 165 5.57 11.74 -10.28
CA GLN A 165 6.94 12.02 -10.71
C GLN A 165 7.79 10.74 -10.84
N ALA A 166 7.58 9.78 -9.93
CA ALA A 166 8.22 8.46 -10.01
C ALA A 166 7.65 7.59 -11.14
N HIS A 167 6.53 7.98 -11.76
CA HIS A 167 5.77 7.15 -12.69
C HIS A 167 5.41 5.79 -12.09
N GLN A 168 4.96 5.79 -10.83
CA GLN A 168 4.65 4.61 -10.03
C GLN A 168 3.33 4.79 -9.27
N GLY A 169 2.82 3.69 -8.73
CA GLY A 169 1.65 3.68 -7.87
C GLY A 169 1.95 4.08 -6.43
N LEU A 170 0.97 3.88 -5.56
CA LEU A 170 1.09 4.03 -4.11
C LEU A 170 0.57 2.79 -3.39
N TYR A 171 1.29 2.40 -2.34
CA TYR A 171 0.82 1.50 -1.31
C TYR A 171 0.56 2.31 -0.03
N VAL A 172 -0.60 2.11 0.60
CA VAL A 172 -1.05 2.84 1.79
C VAL A 172 -1.42 1.85 2.89
N THR A 173 -0.90 2.09 4.10
CA THR A 173 -1.17 1.29 5.31
C THR A 173 -1.02 2.15 6.57
N PHE A 174 -1.01 1.54 7.77
CA PHE A 174 -1.03 2.28 9.04
C PHE A 174 -0.13 1.74 10.15
#